data_AF-A0A5T9JL84-F1
#
_entry.id   AF-A0A5T9JL84-F1
#
_cell.length_a   1.000
_cell.length_b   1.000
_cell.length_c   1.000
_cell.angle_alpha   90.00
_cell.angle_beta   90.00
_cell.angle_gamma   90.00
#
_symmetry.space_group_name_H-M   'P 1'
#
loop_
_entity.id
_entity.type
_entity.pdbx_description
1 polymer ?
#
loop_
_entity_poly.entity_id
_entity_poly.type
_entity_poly.pdbx_seq_one_letter_code
_entity_poly.pdbx_strand_id
1 'polypeptide(L)'
;MRTIKAINNFKVDLFITFFLIALGFYLRTIFVSKMGADLTGVMLLFTQLTAYLNLAELGIGVAAASLLYKPLSEGDYAKIKYLTLLL
;
A
#
# COMPACT_ATOMS: atom_id res chain seq x y z
N MET A 1 17.77 -25.29 1.81
CA MET A 1 17.62 -24.32 2.93
C MET A 1 16.70 -23.12 2.64
N ARG A 2 16.62 -22.55 1.43
CA ARG A 2 15.71 -21.41 1.13
C ARG A 2 14.22 -21.77 1.17
N THR A 3 13.84 -22.97 0.73
CA THR A 3 12.43 -23.40 0.64
C THR A 3 11.75 -23.59 1.99
N ILE A 4 12.48 -24.12 2.99
CA ILE A 4 11.91 -24.35 4.35
C ILE A 4 11.63 -23.02 5.05
N LYS A 5 12.53 -22.04 4.91
CA LYS A 5 12.30 -20.67 5.43
C LYS A 5 11.14 -19.99 4.71
N ALA A 6 11.06 -20.13 3.39
CA ALA A 6 9.94 -19.58 2.61
C ALA A 6 8.59 -20.18 3.04
N ILE A 7 8.54 -21.50 3.28
CA ILE A 7 7.33 -22.19 3.75
C ILE A 7 6.95 -21.74 5.17
N ASN A 8 7.92 -21.59 6.08
CA ASN A 8 7.62 -21.10 7.42
C ASN A 8 7.11 -19.65 7.41
N ASN A 9 7.74 -18.76 6.63
CA ASN A 9 7.25 -17.40 6.46
C ASN A 9 5.84 -17.38 5.89
N PHE A 10 5.57 -18.16 4.84
CA PHE A 10 4.25 -18.26 4.24
C PHE A 10 3.18 -18.73 5.24
N LYS A 11 3.49 -19.73 6.09
CA LYS A 11 2.55 -20.21 7.12
C LYS A 11 2.23 -19.13 8.14
N VAL A 12 3.25 -18.38 8.58
CA VAL A 12 3.08 -17.29 9.54
C VAL A 12 2.27 -16.15 8.92
N ASP A 13 2.59 -15.74 7.69
CA ASP A 13 1.86 -14.71 6.96
C ASP A 13 0.40 -15.09 6.73
N LEU A 14 0.15 -16.35 6.34
CA LEU A 14 -1.21 -16.87 6.14
C LEU A 14 -2.01 -16.84 7.45
N PHE A 15 -1.40 -17.26 8.56
CA PHE A 15 -2.04 -17.23 9.87
C PHE A 15 -2.35 -15.81 10.31
N ILE A 16 -1.39 -14.88 10.19
CA ILE A 16 -1.58 -13.46 10.53
C ILE A 16 -2.69 -12.87 9.67
N THR A 17 -2.69 -13.13 8.36
CA THR A 17 -3.71 -12.62 7.44
C THR A 17 -5.10 -13.10 7.82
N PHE A 18 -5.25 -14.40 8.09
CA PHE A 18 -6.53 -14.96 8.51
C PHE A 18 -7.01 -14.35 9.84
N PHE A 19 -6.10 -14.18 10.79
CA PHE A 19 -6.39 -13.55 12.08
C PHE A 19 -6.81 -12.08 11.93
N LEU A 20 -6.13 -11.31 11.08
CA LEU A 20 -6.49 -9.93 10.78
C LEU A 20 -7.87 -9.81 10.12
N ILE A 21 -8.21 -10.72 9.22
CA ILE A 21 -9.55 -10.77 8.60
C ILE A 21 -10.61 -11.02 9.69
N ALA A 22 -10.44 -12.04 10.53
CA ALA A 22 -11.38 -12.34 11.61
C ALA A 22 -11.55 -11.17 12.59
N LEU A 23 -10.44 -10.53 12.97
CA LEU A 23 -10.45 -9.34 13.82
C LEU A 23 -11.16 -8.17 13.14
N GLY A 24 -10.95 -7.96 11.84
CA GLY A 24 -11.60 -6.91 11.07
C GLY A 24 -13.12 -7.06 11.04
N PHE A 25 -13.63 -8.28 10.87
CA PHE A 25 -15.07 -8.58 10.97
C PHE A 25 -15.61 -8.31 12.38
N TYR A 26 -14.87 -8.70 13.41
CA TYR A 26 -15.26 -8.48 14.80
C TYR A 26 -15.31 -6.99 15.14
N LEU A 27 -14.27 -6.24 14.80
CA LEU A 27 -14.20 -4.80 14.99
C LEU A 27 -15.37 -4.12 14.26
N ARG A 28 -15.59 -4.43 12.99
CA ARG A 28 -16.70 -3.83 12.22
C ARG A 28 -18.05 -4.05 12.90
N THR A 29 -18.28 -5.23 13.47
CA THR A 29 -19.51 -5.54 14.21
C THR A 29 -19.66 -4.67 15.46
N ILE A 30 -18.58 -4.50 16.23
CA ILE A 30 -18.57 -3.61 17.41
C ILE A 30 -18.78 -2.15 17.00
N PHE A 31 -18.09 -1.67 15.97
CA PHE A 31 -18.19 -0.29 15.50
C PHE A 31 -19.62 0.03 15.03
N VAL A 32 -20.25 -0.85 14.26
CA VAL A 32 -21.66 -0.67 13.85
C VAL A 32 -22.59 -0.69 15.07
N SER A 33 -22.39 -1.61 16.01
CA SER A 33 -23.23 -1.72 17.21
C SER A 33 -23.09 -0.55 18.18
N LYS A 34 -21.88 0.04 18.31
CA LYS A 34 -21.57 1.08 19.31
C LYS A 34 -21.60 2.49 18.75
N MET A 35 -21.09 2.70 17.54
CA MET A 35 -20.99 4.02 16.90
C MET A 35 -22.06 4.25 15.83
N GLY A 36 -22.86 3.24 15.52
CA GLY A 36 -23.89 3.31 14.48
C GLY A 36 -23.33 3.11 13.07
N ALA A 37 -24.24 2.92 12.12
CA ALA A 37 -23.89 2.66 10.72
C ALA A 37 -23.27 3.90 10.04
N ASP A 38 -23.70 5.10 10.40
CA ASP A 38 -23.28 6.35 9.73
C ASP A 38 -21.80 6.68 9.97
N LEU A 39 -21.35 6.68 11.24
CA LEU A 39 -19.93 6.94 11.57
C LEU A 39 -19.01 5.86 11.00
N THR A 40 -19.46 4.61 11.00
CA THR A 40 -18.72 3.50 10.40
C THR A 40 -18.60 3.67 8.88
N GLY A 41 -19.66 4.14 8.21
CA GLY A 41 -19.65 4.45 6.78
C GLY A 41 -18.66 5.56 6.45
N VAL A 42 -18.66 6.66 7.20
CA VAL A 42 -17.72 7.77 7.02
C VAL A 42 -16.27 7.32 7.20
N MET A 43 -15.97 6.54 8.25
CA MET A 43 -14.63 5.96 8.47
C MET A 43 -14.18 5.08 7.30
N LEU A 44 -15.09 4.27 6.75
CA LEU A 44 -14.79 3.41 5.60
C LEU A 44 -14.44 4.24 4.36
N LEU A 45 -15.19 5.32 4.10
CA LEU A 45 -14.92 6.23 2.98
C LEU A 45 -13.53 6.85 3.07
N PHE A 46 -13.13 7.37 4.24
CA PHE A 46 -11.78 7.91 4.44
C PHE A 46 -10.71 6.84 4.25
N THR A 47 -10.94 5.64 4.77
CA THR A 47 -9.99 4.53 4.62
C THR A 47 -9.79 4.16 3.15
N GLN A 48 -10.87 4.09 2.37
CA GLN A 48 -10.82 3.81 0.93
C GLN A 48 -10.18 4.95 0.14
N LEU A 49 -10.48 6.20 0.48
CA LEU A 49 -9.83 7.35 -0.14
C LEU A 49 -8.32 7.30 0.07
N THR A 50 -7.86 7.06 1.29
CA THR A 50 -6.43 6.89 1.60
C THR A 50 -5.83 5.71 0.85
N ALA A 51 -6.53 4.58 0.71
CA ALA A 51 -6.06 3.46 -0.08
C ALA A 51 -5.89 3.82 -1.57
N TYR A 52 -6.79 4.62 -2.14
CA TYR A 52 -6.64 5.12 -3.50
C TYR A 52 -5.47 6.10 -3.64
N LEU A 53 -5.25 6.97 -2.66
CA LEU A 53 -4.09 7.87 -2.65
C LEU A 53 -2.77 7.08 -2.60
N ASN A 54 -2.67 6.05 -1.74
CA ASN A 54 -1.50 5.17 -1.69
C ASN A 54 -1.24 4.47 -3.04
N LEU A 55 -2.29 4.04 -3.73
CA LEU A 55 -2.16 3.45 -5.07
C LEU A 55 -1.71 4.48 -6.11
N ALA A 56 -2.21 5.71 -6.03
CA ALA A 56 -1.79 6.79 -6.91
C ALA A 56 -0.31 7.15 -6.68
N GLU A 57 0.14 7.24 -5.42
CA GLU A 57 1.54 7.47 -5.06
C GLU A 57 2.46 6.36 -5.57
N LEU A 58 2.05 5.10 -5.46
CA LEU A 58 2.74 3.96 -6.07
C LEU A 58 2.90 4.15 -7.59
N GLY A 59 1.86 4.62 -8.27
CA GLY A 59 1.90 4.93 -9.71
C GLY A 59 2.93 6.03 -10.04
N ILE A 60 2.98 7.09 -9.25
CA ILE A 60 3.98 8.17 -9.39
C ILE A 60 5.39 7.62 -9.25
N GLY A 61 5.65 6.80 -8.24
CA GLY A 61 6.97 6.19 -8.01
C GLY A 61 7.45 5.31 -9.18
N VAL A 62 6.56 4.52 -9.77
CA VAL A 62 6.87 3.66 -10.93
C VAL A 62 7.17 4.52 -12.17
N ALA A 63 6.35 5.54 -12.43
CA ALA A 63 6.56 6.46 -13.54
C ALA A 63 7.91 7.21 -13.38
N ALA A 64 8.18 7.73 -12.19
CA ALA A 64 9.45 8.38 -11.84
C ALA A 64 10.66 7.49 -12.14
N ALA A 65 10.64 6.24 -11.65
CA ALA A 65 11.72 5.30 -11.87
C ALA A 65 11.96 5.01 -13.36
N SER A 66 10.87 4.84 -14.14
CA SER A 66 10.98 4.59 -15.58
C SER A 66 11.57 5.78 -16.35
N LEU A 67 11.19 7.01 -16.00
CA LEU A 67 11.69 8.23 -16.63
C LEU A 67 13.15 8.52 -16.27
N LEU A 68 13.55 8.21 -15.03
CA LEU A 68 14.90 8.42 -14.53
C LEU A 68 15.89 7.35 -14.99
N TYR A 69 15.44 6.14 -15.32
CA TYR A 69 16.32 5.04 -15.72
C TYR A 69 17.21 5.38 -16.91
N LYS A 70 16.62 5.92 -17.99
CA LYS A 70 17.35 6.33 -19.19
C LYS A 70 18.42 7.40 -18.92
N PRO A 71 18.08 8.58 -18.35
CA PRO A 71 19.07 9.63 -18.12
C PRO A 71 20.12 9.25 -17.08
N LEU A 72 19.82 8.38 -16.11
CA LEU A 72 20.82 7.78 -15.23
C LEU A 72 21.83 6.92 -16.00
N SER A 73 21.36 6.08 -16.93
CA SER A 73 22.23 5.23 -17.74
C SER A 73 23.10 6.03 -18.71
N GLU A 74 22.61 7.16 -19.20
CA GLU A 74 23.31 8.02 -20.17
C GLU A 74 24.20 9.08 -19.48
N GLY A 75 24.12 9.22 -18.16
CA GLY A 75 24.86 10.25 -17.40
C GLY A 75 24.37 11.69 -17.65
N ASP A 76 23.11 11.86 -18.07
CA ASP A 76 22.51 13.17 -18.38
C ASP A 76 22.05 13.88 -17.10
N TYR A 77 23.00 14.52 -16.42
CA TYR A 77 22.75 15.26 -15.17
C TYR A 77 21.75 16.42 -15.34
N ALA A 78 21.64 17.01 -16.52
CA ALA A 78 20.68 18.09 -16.78
C ALA A 78 19.25 17.54 -16.76
N LYS A 79 19.02 16.40 -17.41
CA LYS A 79 17.71 15.76 -17.47
C LYS A 79 17.33 15.08 -16.16
N ILE A 80 18.30 14.52 -15.42
CA ILE A 80 18.08 14.03 -14.05
C ILE A 80 17.58 15.17 -13.17
N LYS A 81 18.31 16.30 -13.13
CA LYS A 81 17.94 17.46 -12.29
C LYS A 81 16.55 17.98 -12.62
N TYR A 82 16.22 18.06 -13.91
CA TYR A 82 14.90 18.49 -14.37
C TYR A 82 13.79 17.53 -13.89
N LEU A 83 13.97 16.22 -14.08
CA LEU A 83 12.97 15.23 -13.69
C LEU A 83 12.79 15.15 -12.17
N THR A 84 13.86 15.21 -11.37
CA THR A 84 13.78 15.22 -9.90
C THR A 84 13.13 16.48 -9.32
N LEU A 85 13.06 17.56 -10.10
CA LEU A 85 12.42 18.82 -9.67
C LEU A 85 10.94 18.87 -10.06
N LEU A 86 10.53 18.07 -11.06
CA LEU A 86 9.16 18.01 -11.57
C LEU A 86 8.31 16.93 -10.88
N LEU A 87 8.95 15.86 -10.40
CA LEU A 87 8.37 14.78 -9.61
C LEU A 87 8.31 15.15 -8.13
#